data_AF-A0A499UWW1-F1
#
_entry.id   AF-A0A499UWW1-F1
#
_cell.length_a   1.000
_cell.length_b   1.000
_cell.length_c   1.000
_cell.angle_alpha   90.00
_cell.angle_beta   90.00
_cell.angle_gamma   90.00
#
_symmetry.space_group_name_H-M   'P 1'
#
loop_
_entity.id
_entity.type
_entity.pdbx_description
1 polymer ?
#
loop_
_entity_poly.entity_id
_entity_poly.type
_entity_poly.pdbx_seq_one_letter_code
_entity_poly.pdbx_strand_id
1 'polypeptide(L)'
;MYNHLADKETLFHHAMEAAADAVMAENLAVVERLREPGDDLRAALEDMAYRMLQVCCGERSRALRRLTYAQAADFPDLIEIVQGRTAIRLGEALADRPARLSLAGRLRPGDPARAAEQLLALLTGPMEVRSRLGTRKVSAAETCTVARSAVDTFLRAYEAAATEHP
;
A
#
# COMPACT_ATOMS: atom_id res chain seq x y z
N MET A 1 22.10 0.20 37.09
CA MET A 1 20.90 -0.48 36.56
C MET A 1 20.23 0.25 35.38
N TYR A 2 20.68 1.42 34.93
CA TYR A 2 20.07 2.16 33.81
C TYR A 2 20.48 1.71 32.38
N ASN A 3 21.47 0.81 32.24
CA ASN A 3 22.01 0.45 30.93
C ASN A 3 21.13 -0.54 30.13
N HIS A 4 20.25 -1.29 30.79
CA HIS A 4 19.43 -2.32 30.14
C HIS A 4 18.10 -1.79 29.58
N LEU A 5 17.62 -0.63 30.04
CA LEU A 5 16.37 -0.05 29.54
C LEU A 5 16.61 0.71 28.23
N ALA A 6 17.69 1.50 28.15
CA ALA A 6 18.12 2.14 26.91
C ALA A 6 18.43 1.13 25.80
N ASP A 7 19.04 -0.01 26.15
CA ASP A 7 19.34 -1.10 25.22
C ASP A 7 18.06 -1.78 24.67
N LYS A 8 17.03 -1.95 25.52
CA LYS A 8 15.75 -2.53 25.12
C LYS A 8 14.94 -1.61 24.20
N GLU A 9 14.89 -0.33 24.51
CA GLU A 9 14.22 0.67 23.67
C GLU A 9 14.88 0.76 22.29
N THR A 10 16.21 0.87 22.26
CA THR A 10 17.00 0.87 21.03
C THR A 10 16.76 -0.40 20.20
N LEU A 11 16.81 -1.58 20.83
CA LEU A 11 16.54 -2.85 20.17
C LEU A 11 15.11 -2.92 19.62
N PHE A 12 14.13 -2.42 20.38
CA PHE A 12 12.74 -2.40 19.96
C PHE A 12 12.53 -1.51 18.72
N HIS A 13 13.12 -0.31 18.71
CA HIS A 13 13.08 0.59 17.55
C HIS A 13 13.69 -0.08 16.32
N HIS A 14 14.90 -0.65 16.43
CA HIS A 14 15.53 -1.35 15.31
C HIS A 14 14.72 -2.55 14.82
N ALA A 15 14.07 -3.30 15.71
CA ALA A 15 13.20 -4.40 15.31
C ALA A 15 11.95 -3.91 14.54
N MET A 16 11.36 -2.79 14.97
CA MET A 16 10.22 -2.17 14.29
C MET A 16 10.60 -1.61 12.92
N GLU A 17 11.77 -0.96 12.81
CA GLU A 17 12.31 -0.48 11.54
C GLU A 17 12.58 -1.64 10.57
N ALA A 18 13.24 -2.71 11.03
CA ALA A 18 13.51 -3.88 10.21
C ALA A 18 12.21 -4.56 9.72
N ALA A 19 11.19 -4.63 10.58
CA ALA A 19 9.88 -5.15 10.21
C ALA A 19 9.17 -4.25 9.19
N ALA A 20 9.25 -2.92 9.34
CA ALA A 20 8.72 -1.95 8.39
C ALA A 20 9.41 -2.05 7.02
N ASP A 21 10.74 -2.13 7.01
CA ASP A 21 11.53 -2.26 5.79
C ASP A 21 11.23 -3.58 5.04
N ALA A 22 11.01 -4.68 5.77
CA ALA A 22 10.60 -5.95 5.18
C ALA A 22 9.20 -5.89 4.54
N VAL A 23 8.22 -5.25 5.21
CA VAL A 23 6.89 -5.03 4.64
C VAL A 23 6.97 -4.13 3.40
N MET A 24 7.80 -3.09 3.44
CA MET A 24 8.00 -2.18 2.32
C MET A 24 8.62 -2.90 1.12
N ALA A 25 9.64 -3.73 1.33
CA ALA A 25 10.28 -4.50 0.26
C ALA A 25 9.29 -5.44 -0.46
N GLU A 26 8.40 -6.10 0.27
CA GLU A 26 7.34 -6.94 -0.30
C GLU A 26 6.36 -6.12 -1.16
N ASN A 27 5.96 -4.92 -0.70
CA ASN A 27 5.09 -4.04 -1.48
C ASN A 27 5.78 -3.50 -2.73
N LEU A 28 7.05 -3.11 -2.65
CA LEU A 28 7.82 -2.66 -3.82
C LEU A 28 7.89 -3.75 -4.89
N ALA A 29 8.14 -5.00 -4.50
CA ALA A 29 8.15 -6.12 -5.43
C ALA A 29 6.79 -6.32 -6.15
N VAL A 30 5.67 -5.95 -5.52
CA VAL A 30 4.35 -5.94 -6.15
C VAL A 30 4.20 -4.78 -7.12
N VAL A 31 4.56 -3.56 -6.71
CA VAL A 31 4.50 -2.36 -7.56
C VAL A 31 5.36 -2.53 -8.81
N GLU A 32 6.52 -3.16 -8.70
CA GLU A 32 7.42 -3.44 -9.83
C GLU A 32 6.75 -4.21 -10.97
N ARG A 33 5.77 -5.06 -10.67
CA ARG A 33 5.04 -5.84 -11.68
C ARG A 33 4.19 -4.98 -12.62
N LEU A 34 3.79 -3.78 -12.20
CA LEU A 34 3.08 -2.83 -13.07
C LEU A 34 3.97 -2.12 -14.09
N ARG A 35 5.27 -2.47 -14.17
CA ARG A 35 6.20 -1.80 -15.10
C ARG A 35 5.79 -2.05 -16.54
N GLU A 36 5.28 -3.25 -16.80
CA GLU A 36 4.85 -3.75 -18.09
C GLU A 36 3.47 -4.40 -17.92
N PRO A 37 2.39 -3.60 -17.83
CA PRO A 37 1.05 -4.08 -17.53
C PRO A 37 0.41 -4.88 -18.67
N GLY A 38 1.10 -5.04 -19.80
CA GLY A 38 0.57 -5.68 -21.01
C GLY A 38 -0.62 -4.92 -21.62
N ASP A 39 -1.39 -5.63 -22.44
CA ASP A 39 -2.52 -5.05 -23.18
C ASP A 39 -3.74 -4.86 -22.29
N ASP A 40 -3.98 -5.73 -21.30
CA ASP A 40 -5.09 -5.62 -20.36
C ASP A 40 -4.67 -4.89 -19.07
N LEU A 41 -4.78 -3.55 -19.09
CA LEU A 41 -4.46 -2.71 -17.93
C LEU A 41 -5.34 -3.05 -16.72
N ARG A 42 -6.62 -3.38 -16.95
CA ARG A 42 -7.54 -3.69 -15.85
C ARG A 42 -7.08 -4.95 -15.13
N ALA A 43 -6.79 -6.02 -15.86
CA ALA A 43 -6.28 -7.25 -15.27
C ALA A 43 -4.95 -7.02 -14.52
N ALA A 44 -4.04 -6.23 -15.09
CA ALA A 44 -2.77 -5.90 -14.43
C ALA A 44 -2.95 -5.12 -13.13
N LEU A 45 -3.83 -4.11 -13.11
CA LEU A 45 -4.16 -3.34 -11.91
C LEU A 45 -4.87 -4.21 -10.86
N GLU A 46 -5.77 -5.10 -11.27
CA GLU A 46 -6.47 -6.02 -10.35
C GLU A 46 -5.50 -7.02 -9.71
N ASP A 47 -4.55 -7.60 -10.45
CA ASP A 47 -3.50 -8.48 -9.91
C ASP A 47 -2.59 -7.72 -8.93
N MET A 48 -2.13 -6.51 -9.30
CA MET A 48 -1.35 -5.66 -8.40
C MET A 48 -2.13 -5.36 -7.11
N ALA A 49 -3.38 -4.92 -7.24
CA ALA A 49 -4.24 -4.57 -6.12
C ALA A 49 -4.42 -5.76 -5.18
N TYR A 50 -4.73 -6.93 -5.73
CA TYR A 50 -4.89 -8.15 -4.93
C TYR A 50 -3.61 -8.50 -4.17
N ARG A 51 -2.45 -8.51 -4.84
CA ARG A 51 -1.16 -8.83 -4.23
C ARG A 51 -0.75 -7.82 -3.16
N MET A 52 -0.96 -6.53 -3.42
CA MET A 52 -0.66 -5.48 -2.45
C MET A 52 -1.52 -5.64 -1.21
N LEU A 53 -2.81 -5.94 -1.37
CA LEU A 53 -3.68 -6.25 -0.24
C LEU A 53 -3.26 -7.49 0.53
N GLN A 54 -2.70 -8.53 -0.12
CA GLN A 54 -2.14 -9.69 0.58
C GLN A 54 -0.94 -9.30 1.46
N VAL A 55 -0.04 -8.44 0.96
CA VAL A 55 1.09 -7.92 1.76
C VAL A 55 0.58 -7.05 2.91
N CYS A 56 -0.29 -6.07 2.63
CA CYS A 56 -0.86 -5.19 3.66
C CYS A 56 -1.69 -5.94 4.71
N CYS A 57 -2.29 -7.08 4.35
CA CYS A 57 -3.07 -7.94 5.26
C CYS A 57 -2.29 -9.13 5.80
N GLY A 58 -1.01 -9.26 5.45
CA GLY A 58 -0.12 -10.30 5.95
C GLY A 58 0.08 -10.21 7.45
N GLU A 59 0.55 -11.30 8.06
CA GLU A 59 0.75 -11.38 9.50
C GLU A 59 1.79 -10.36 9.98
N ARG A 60 2.86 -10.14 9.20
CA ARG A 60 3.90 -9.13 9.51
C ARG A 60 3.33 -7.72 9.54
N SER A 61 2.60 -7.30 8.51
CA SER A 61 1.96 -5.97 8.44
C SER A 61 0.95 -5.76 9.58
N ARG A 62 0.21 -6.81 9.96
CA ARG A 62 -0.71 -6.75 11.11
C ARG A 62 0.03 -6.66 12.43
N ALA A 63 1.10 -7.42 12.62
CA ALA A 63 1.91 -7.37 13.82
C ALA A 63 2.55 -5.99 14.00
N LEU A 64 3.15 -5.45 12.93
CA LEU A 64 3.73 -4.11 12.90
C LEU A 64 2.71 -3.04 13.32
N ARG A 65 1.54 -2.98 12.66
CA ARG A 65 0.49 -2.01 13.03
C ARG A 65 0.02 -2.14 14.47
N ARG A 66 -0.21 -3.38 14.95
CA ARG A 66 -0.66 -3.61 16.33
C ARG A 66 0.38 -3.15 17.35
N LEU A 67 1.65 -3.46 17.12
CA LEU A 67 2.74 -3.01 17.99
C LEU A 67 2.89 -1.49 17.95
N THR A 68 2.83 -0.88 16.77
CA THR A 68 2.82 0.58 16.60
C THR A 68 1.72 1.24 17.42
N TYR A 69 0.47 0.78 17.29
CA TYR A 69 -0.64 1.36 18.06
C TYR A 69 -0.55 1.09 19.56
N ALA A 70 -0.09 -0.10 19.96
CA ALA A 70 0.06 -0.45 21.37
C ALA A 70 1.16 0.36 22.07
N GLN A 71 2.10 0.93 21.33
CA GLN A 71 3.24 1.67 21.85
C GLN A 71 3.18 3.17 21.54
N ALA A 72 2.21 3.62 20.75
CA ALA A 72 2.08 5.02 20.33
C ALA A 72 1.94 6.03 21.47
N ALA A 73 1.40 5.61 22.63
CA ALA A 73 1.28 6.48 23.79
C ALA A 73 2.63 6.70 24.50
N ASP A 74 3.50 5.69 24.48
CA ASP A 74 4.80 5.70 25.13
C ASP A 74 5.92 6.19 24.19
N PHE A 75 5.78 5.90 22.89
CA PHE A 75 6.73 6.19 21.81
C PHE A 75 5.98 6.83 20.62
N PRO A 76 5.65 8.13 20.69
CA PRO A 76 4.81 8.79 19.68
C PRO A 76 5.50 8.92 18.30
N ASP A 77 6.82 9.04 18.28
CA ASP A 77 7.66 9.07 17.07
C ASP A 77 7.58 7.77 16.26
N LEU A 78 7.24 6.66 16.91
CA LEU A 78 7.17 5.35 16.30
C LEU A 78 6.06 5.25 15.23
N ILE A 79 4.98 6.03 15.36
CA ILE A 79 3.97 6.15 14.30
C ILE A 79 4.60 6.78 13.05
N GLU A 80 5.30 7.90 13.22
CA GLU A 80 5.91 8.65 12.11
C GLU A 80 6.97 7.80 11.40
N ILE A 81 7.83 7.12 12.16
CA ILE A 81 8.87 6.23 11.62
C ILE A 81 8.26 5.11 10.79
N VAL A 82 7.26 4.40 11.36
CA VAL A 82 6.62 3.27 10.67
C VAL A 82 5.83 3.74 9.45
N GLN A 83 5.08 4.83 9.55
CA GLN A 83 4.33 5.38 8.41
C GLN A 83 5.26 5.87 7.30
N GLY A 84 6.33 6.58 7.66
CA GLY A 84 7.36 7.06 6.73
C GLY A 84 8.04 5.92 5.97
N ARG A 85 8.35 4.82 6.67
CA ARG A 85 9.00 3.65 6.07
C ARG A 85 8.07 2.77 5.23
N THR A 86 6.75 2.88 5.42
CA THR A 86 5.76 2.02 4.75
C THR A 86 4.83 2.81 3.84
N ALA A 87 3.73 3.35 4.36
CA ALA A 87 2.65 3.94 3.57
C ALA A 87 3.12 5.13 2.70
N ILE A 88 3.93 6.03 3.26
CA ILE A 88 4.41 7.23 2.54
C ILE A 88 5.33 6.82 1.39
N ARG A 89 6.38 6.04 1.69
CA ARG A 89 7.29 5.49 0.67
C ARG A 89 6.56 4.67 -0.39
N LEU A 90 5.53 3.92 -0.01
CA LEU A 90 4.74 3.13 -0.95
C LEU A 90 3.97 4.03 -1.92
N GLY A 91 3.38 5.12 -1.43
CA GLY A 91 2.74 6.14 -2.27
C GLY A 91 3.71 6.76 -3.28
N GLU A 92 4.90 7.15 -2.82
CA GLU A 92 5.96 7.69 -3.68
C GLU A 92 6.40 6.69 -4.76
N ALA A 93 6.63 5.44 -4.36
CA ALA A 93 7.03 4.38 -5.29
C ALA A 93 5.94 4.03 -6.31
N LEU A 94 4.67 4.08 -5.88
CA LEU A 94 3.53 3.82 -6.76
C LEU A 94 3.32 4.96 -7.76
N ALA A 95 3.63 6.22 -7.42
CA ALA A 95 3.42 7.39 -8.27
C ALA A 95 4.13 7.32 -9.64
N ASP A 96 5.28 6.63 -9.74
CA ASP A 96 5.96 6.39 -11.02
C ASP A 96 5.07 5.60 -12.00
N ARG A 97 4.16 4.75 -11.51
CA ARG A 97 3.32 3.88 -12.36
C ARG A 97 2.21 4.66 -13.07
N PRO A 98 1.34 5.44 -12.38
CA PRO A 98 0.39 6.31 -13.04
C PRO A 98 1.06 7.30 -14.00
N ALA A 99 2.26 7.81 -13.68
CA ALA A 99 3.00 8.73 -14.56
C ALA A 99 3.31 8.06 -15.91
N ARG A 100 3.89 6.85 -15.90
CA ARG A 100 4.20 6.09 -17.12
C ARG A 100 2.94 5.71 -17.90
N LEU A 101 1.89 5.26 -17.21
CA LEU A 101 0.61 4.91 -17.83
C LEU A 101 -0.04 6.13 -18.50
N SER A 102 0.08 7.31 -17.91
CA SER A 102 -0.40 8.55 -18.49
C SER A 102 0.41 8.95 -19.74
N LEU A 103 1.73 8.85 -19.68
CA LEU A 103 2.61 9.08 -20.85
C LEU A 103 2.32 8.11 -22.00
N ALA A 104 1.91 6.88 -21.69
CA ALA A 104 1.50 5.87 -22.67
C ALA A 104 0.05 6.05 -23.18
N GLY A 105 -0.66 7.10 -22.75
CA GLY A 105 -2.05 7.35 -23.13
C GLY A 105 -3.06 6.34 -22.56
N ARG A 106 -2.64 5.53 -21.57
CA ARG A 106 -3.50 4.53 -20.91
C ARG A 106 -4.32 5.15 -19.77
N LEU A 107 -3.79 6.20 -19.14
CA LEU A 107 -4.49 7.01 -18.15
C LEU A 107 -4.55 8.47 -18.61
N ARG A 108 -5.57 9.20 -18.13
CA ARG A 108 -5.72 10.65 -18.32
C ARG A 108 -4.51 11.39 -17.74
N PRO A 109 -4.02 12.45 -18.41
CA PRO A 109 -3.05 13.37 -17.84
C PRO A 109 -3.53 13.97 -16.52
N GLY A 110 -2.65 14.01 -15.52
CA GLY A 110 -2.95 14.53 -14.19
C GLY A 110 -1.75 14.44 -13.25
N ASP A 111 -1.99 14.66 -11.96
CA ASP A 111 -0.98 14.50 -10.91
C ASP A 111 -0.81 13.00 -10.54
N PRO A 112 0.35 12.39 -10.85
CA PRO A 112 0.59 10.97 -10.58
C PRO A 112 0.63 10.62 -9.08
N ALA A 113 1.10 11.55 -8.24
CA ALA A 113 1.17 11.34 -6.80
C ALA A 113 -0.24 11.28 -6.22
N ARG A 114 -1.11 12.20 -6.64
CA ARG A 114 -2.54 12.18 -6.29
C ARG A 114 -3.24 10.90 -6.77
N ALA A 115 -2.97 10.45 -7.99
CA ALA A 115 -3.55 9.22 -8.51
C ALA A 115 -3.13 8.00 -7.67
N ALA A 116 -1.85 7.90 -7.32
CA ALA A 116 -1.32 6.83 -6.46
C ALA A 116 -1.92 6.87 -5.05
N GLU A 117 -1.99 8.05 -4.43
CA GLU A 117 -2.62 8.25 -3.12
C GLU A 117 -4.07 7.78 -3.12
N GLN A 118 -4.86 8.17 -4.13
CA GLN A 118 -6.25 7.77 -4.24
C GLN A 118 -6.42 6.27 -4.47
N LEU A 119 -5.58 5.65 -5.31
CA LEU A 119 -5.59 4.20 -5.49
C LEU A 119 -5.29 3.47 -4.19
N LEU A 120 -4.28 3.93 -3.43
CA LEU A 120 -3.97 3.35 -2.12
C LEU A 120 -5.12 3.51 -1.14
N ALA A 121 -5.75 4.68 -1.06
CA ALA A 121 -6.88 4.92 -0.18
C ALA A 121 -8.09 4.01 -0.51
N LEU A 122 -8.38 3.82 -1.80
CA LEU A 122 -9.42 2.90 -2.28
C LEU A 122 -9.16 1.44 -1.90
N LEU A 123 -7.89 1.06 -1.73
CA LEU A 123 -7.49 -0.30 -1.35
C LEU A 123 -7.42 -0.48 0.17
N THR A 124 -6.75 0.41 0.88
CA THR A 124 -6.45 0.25 2.31
C THR A 124 -7.64 0.58 3.20
N GLY A 125 -8.38 1.66 2.92
CA GLY A 125 -9.51 2.10 3.75
C GLY A 125 -10.57 1.00 3.95
N PRO A 126 -11.08 0.35 2.90
CA PRO A 126 -12.04 -0.74 3.04
C PRO A 126 -11.48 -1.96 3.78
N MET A 127 -10.15 -2.17 3.77
CA MET A 127 -9.50 -3.29 4.45
C MET A 127 -9.27 -3.04 5.94
N GLU A 128 -9.03 -1.79 6.34
CA GLU A 128 -8.95 -1.42 7.77
C GLU A 128 -10.26 -1.74 8.50
N VAL A 129 -11.39 -1.33 7.91
CA VAL A 129 -12.73 -1.61 8.44
C VAL A 129 -12.98 -3.13 8.50
N ARG A 130 -12.75 -3.83 7.38
CA ARG A 130 -12.98 -5.29 7.30
C ARG A 130 -12.10 -6.07 8.26
N SER A 131 -10.85 -5.68 8.43
CA SER A 131 -9.92 -6.34 9.34
C SER A 131 -10.17 -6.01 10.80
N ARG A 132 -11.07 -5.06 11.12
CA ARG A 132 -11.32 -4.55 12.47
C ARG A 132 -10.01 -4.13 13.14
N LEU A 133 -9.25 -3.25 12.47
CA LEU A 133 -7.93 -2.81 12.91
C LEU A 133 -6.97 -4.00 13.14
N GLY A 134 -7.02 -5.00 12.26
CA GLY A 134 -6.15 -6.19 12.31
C GLY A 134 -6.53 -7.27 13.31
N THR A 135 -7.70 -7.19 13.96
CA THR A 135 -8.21 -8.24 14.87
C THR A 135 -8.94 -9.38 14.15
N ARG A 136 -9.34 -9.17 12.88
CA ARG A 136 -9.98 -10.18 12.02
C ARG A 136 -9.12 -10.47 10.80
N LYS A 137 -8.98 -11.75 10.45
CA LYS A 137 -8.46 -12.17 9.14
C LYS A 137 -9.52 -11.91 8.06
N VAL A 138 -9.17 -11.12 7.05
CA VAL A 138 -10.00 -10.91 5.84
C VAL A 138 -9.75 -12.06 4.87
N SER A 139 -10.81 -12.66 4.33
CA SER A 139 -10.69 -13.82 3.43
C SER A 139 -10.14 -13.42 2.04
N ALA A 140 -9.60 -14.38 1.30
CA ALA A 140 -9.11 -14.14 -0.07
C ALA A 140 -10.23 -13.64 -1.00
N ALA A 141 -11.45 -14.16 -0.83
CA ALA A 141 -12.62 -13.71 -1.59
C ALA A 141 -12.94 -12.23 -1.31
N GLU A 142 -13.00 -11.82 -0.04
CA GLU A 142 -13.20 -10.42 0.34
C GLU A 142 -12.08 -9.52 -0.19
N THR A 143 -10.82 -9.96 -0.10
CA THR A 143 -9.67 -9.23 -0.65
C THR A 143 -9.79 -9.01 -2.15
N CYS A 144 -10.20 -10.05 -2.90
CA CYS A 144 -10.44 -9.96 -4.33
C CYS A 144 -11.58 -8.98 -4.66
N THR A 145 -12.68 -9.03 -3.91
CA THR A 145 -13.78 -8.07 -4.07
C THR A 145 -13.33 -6.62 -3.86
N VAL A 146 -12.51 -6.35 -2.84
CA VAL A 146 -11.97 -5.01 -2.59
C VAL A 146 -11.05 -4.56 -3.72
N ALA A 147 -10.11 -5.42 -4.13
CA ALA A 147 -9.18 -5.12 -5.22
C ALA A 147 -9.94 -4.72 -6.51
N ARG A 148 -10.91 -5.53 -6.93
CA ARG A 148 -11.72 -5.27 -8.13
C ARG A 148 -12.53 -3.98 -8.02
N SER A 149 -13.15 -3.73 -6.87
CA SER A 149 -13.98 -2.52 -6.67
C SER A 149 -13.14 -1.24 -6.68
N ALA A 150 -11.95 -1.29 -6.08
CA ALA A 150 -11.00 -0.18 -6.07
C ALA A 150 -10.49 0.13 -7.49
N VAL A 151 -10.07 -0.90 -8.23
CA VAL A 151 -9.59 -0.74 -9.61
C VAL A 151 -10.69 -0.24 -10.53
N ASP A 152 -11.92 -0.75 -10.41
CA ASP A 152 -13.04 -0.25 -11.19
C ASP A 152 -13.31 1.24 -10.95
N THR A 153 -13.29 1.67 -9.68
CA THR A 153 -13.47 3.08 -9.32
C THR A 153 -12.32 3.94 -9.85
N PHE A 154 -11.08 3.46 -9.71
CA PHE A 154 -9.89 4.15 -10.20
C PHE A 154 -9.91 4.33 -11.72
N LEU A 155 -10.20 3.27 -12.47
CA LEU A 155 -10.27 3.34 -13.93
C LEU A 155 -11.40 4.26 -14.41
N ARG A 156 -12.57 4.26 -13.77
CA ARG A 156 -13.63 5.23 -14.11
C ARG A 156 -13.20 6.68 -13.96
N ALA A 157 -12.32 6.97 -13.01
CA ALA A 157 -11.81 8.32 -12.77
C ALA A 157 -10.63 8.68 -13.70
N TYR A 158 -9.73 7.73 -13.97
CA TYR A 158 -8.42 7.98 -14.58
C TYR A 158 -8.18 7.32 -15.93
N GLU A 159 -9.01 6.40 -16.40
CA GLU A 159 -8.83 5.76 -17.71
C GLU A 159 -8.94 6.80 -18.82
N ALA A 160 -7.99 6.77 -19.76
CA ALA A 160 -8.01 7.67 -20.90
C ALA A 160 -9.32 7.47 -21.68
N ALA A 161 -9.95 8.57 -22.12
CA ALA A 161 -11.08 8.45 -23.02
C ALA A 161 -10.60 7.71 -24.29
N ALA A 162 -11.38 6.76 -24.78
CA ALA A 162 -11.12 6.16 -26.08
C ALA A 162 -11.04 7.29 -27.09
N THR A 163 -9.88 7.46 -27.72
CA THR A 163 -9.69 8.44 -28.78
C THR A 163 -10.54 7.96 -29.96
N GLU A 164 -11.78 8.46 -30.06
CA GLU A 164 -12.58 8.36 -31.28
C GLU A 164 -11.75 9.00 -32.39
N HIS A 165 -11.12 8.16 -33.21
CA HIS A 165 -10.50 8.60 -34.45
C HIS A 165 -11.62 8.90 -35.45
N PRO A 166 -11.73 10.14 -35.96
CA PRO A 166 -12.69 10.50 -36.99
C PRO A 166 -12.40 9.81 -38.34
#